data_AF-A0A359BFL1-F1
#
_entry.id   AF-A0A359BFL1-F1
#
_cell.length_a   1.000
_cell.length_b   1.000
_cell.length_c   1.000
_cell.angle_alpha   90.00
_cell.angle_beta   90.00
_cell.angle_gamma   90.00
#
_symmetry.space_group_name_H-M   'P 1'
#
loop_
_entity.id
_entity.type
_entity.pdbx_description
1 polymer ?
#
loop_
_entity_poly.entity_id
_entity_poly.type
_entity_poly.pdbx_seq_one_letter_code
_entity_poly.pdbx_strand_id
1 'polypeptide(L)'
;MQGLLLITAIFTTAFLIFGLYQLNQRVVRIEVKKRQMASAKVADESVFKKSTSESSDDIFNDLEGEELFYAMVGERHQEIIFSDDARKRFELIVRKHILEVLERAKQGELTLDSDTTIRTLRGAVNSWLPEDVIGQLLTQGGILADNPKDESAVKAIQEIIDNLYA
;
A
#
# COMPACT_ATOMS: atom_id res chain seq x y z
N MET A 1 -13.87 -5.87 -49.21
CA MET A 1 -14.55 -5.61 -47.93
C MET A 1 -13.77 -6.15 -46.72
N GLN A 2 -13.31 -7.41 -46.73
CA GLN A 2 -12.63 -8.02 -45.55
C GLN A 2 -11.24 -7.43 -45.23
N GLY A 3 -10.43 -7.09 -46.25
CA GLY A 3 -9.10 -6.50 -46.02
C GLY A 3 -9.12 -5.13 -45.36
N LEU A 4 -10.18 -4.34 -45.58
CA LEU A 4 -10.31 -2.99 -45.02
C LEU A 4 -10.71 -3.04 -43.53
N LEU A 5 -11.53 -4.03 -43.14
CA LEU A 5 -11.90 -4.29 -41.74
C LEU A 5 -10.71 -4.78 -40.91
N LEU A 6 -9.84 -5.63 -41.48
CA LEU A 6 -8.62 -6.08 -40.81
C LEU A 6 -7.66 -4.93 -40.52
N ILE A 7 -7.48 -4.02 -41.48
CA ILE A 7 -6.63 -2.84 -41.31
C ILE A 7 -7.19 -1.94 -40.21
N THR A 8 -8.50 -1.66 -40.20
CA THR A 8 -9.11 -0.85 -39.14
C THR A 8 -9.00 -1.51 -37.76
N ALA A 9 -9.14 -2.83 -37.67
CA ALA A 9 -9.02 -3.56 -36.41
C ALA A 9 -7.59 -3.54 -35.83
N ILE A 10 -6.57 -3.60 -36.71
CA ILE A 10 -5.16 -3.48 -36.30
C ILE A 10 -4.89 -2.06 -35.77
N PHE A 11 -5.40 -1.03 -36.45
CA PHE A 11 -5.24 0.35 -36.01
C PHE A 11 -5.93 0.63 -34.68
N THR A 12 -7.15 0.14 -34.46
CA THR A 12 -7.85 0.31 -33.18
C THR A 12 -7.12 -0.40 -32.04
N THR A 13 -6.59 -1.60 -32.30
CA THR A 13 -5.85 -2.36 -31.30
C THR A 13 -4.53 -1.67 -30.94
N ALA A 14 -3.79 -1.18 -31.95
CA ALA A 14 -2.56 -0.41 -31.72
C ALA A 14 -2.83 0.88 -30.93
N PHE A 15 -3.95 1.56 -31.22
CA PHE A 15 -4.35 2.77 -30.49
C PHE A 15 -4.68 2.48 -29.01
N LEU A 16 -5.35 1.36 -28.74
CA LEU A 16 -5.62 0.92 -27.35
C LEU A 16 -4.33 0.59 -26.60
N ILE A 17 -3.41 -0.15 -27.22
CA ILE A 17 -2.11 -0.48 -26.61
C ILE A 17 -1.31 0.79 -26.33
N PHE A 18 -1.29 1.74 -27.27
CA PHE A 18 -0.63 3.03 -27.09
C PHE A 18 -1.27 3.89 -25.99
N GLY A 19 -2.61 3.87 -25.89
CA GLY A 19 -3.34 4.53 -24.81
C GLY A 19 -3.00 3.97 -23.44
N LEU A 20 -2.97 2.64 -23.30
CA LEU A 20 -2.57 1.95 -22.06
C LEU A 20 -1.11 2.28 -21.68
N TYR A 21 -0.21 2.31 -22.67
CA TYR A 21 1.19 2.68 -22.44
C TYR A 21 1.35 4.11 -21.92
N GLN A 22 0.61 5.08 -22.47
CA GLN A 22 0.63 6.46 -21.98
C GLN A 22 0.05 6.61 -20.57
N LEU A 23 -0.98 5.84 -20.23
CA LEU A 23 -1.54 5.84 -18.88
C LEU A 23 -0.53 5.31 -17.86
N ASN A 24 0.17 4.22 -18.18
CA ASN A 24 1.22 3.66 -17.33
C ASN A 24 2.35 4.68 -17.07
N GLN A 25 2.79 5.42 -18.09
CA GLN A 25 3.80 6.48 -17.91
C GLN A 25 3.31 7.68 -17.09
N ARG A 26 2.00 7.96 -17.06
CA ARG A 26 1.43 9.02 -16.21
C ARG A 26 1.38 8.58 -14.75
N VAL A 27 1.05 7.32 -14.48
CA VAL A 27 1.08 6.74 -13.12
C VAL A 27 2.50 6.81 -12.55
N VAL A 28 3.51 6.36 -13.31
CA VAL A 28 4.93 6.44 -12.88
C VAL A 28 5.38 7.90 -12.62
N ARG A 29 4.90 8.88 -13.41
CA ARG A 29 5.20 10.30 -13.16
C ARG A 29 4.46 10.88 -11.96
N ILE A 30 3.29 10.37 -11.62
CA ILE A 30 2.53 10.79 -10.43
C ILE A 30 3.20 10.21 -9.19
N GLU A 31 3.65 8.96 -9.22
CA GLU A 31 4.43 8.34 -8.13
C GLU A 31 5.72 9.11 -7.85
N VAL A 32 6.51 9.44 -8.88
CA VAL A 32 7.76 10.20 -8.69
C VAL A 32 7.49 11.63 -8.20
N LYS A 33 6.41 12.28 -8.66
CA LYS A 33 6.03 13.62 -8.17
C LYS A 33 5.46 13.58 -6.75
N LYS A 34 4.69 12.54 -6.37
CA LYS A 34 4.29 12.29 -4.97
C LYS A 34 5.53 12.08 -4.09
N ARG A 35 6.52 11.30 -4.54
CA ARG A 35 7.80 11.11 -3.82
C ARG A 35 8.58 12.42 -3.63
N GLN A 36 8.61 13.29 -4.64
CA GLN A 36 9.27 14.60 -4.53
C GLN A 36 8.48 15.59 -3.64
N MET A 37 7.16 15.54 -3.65
CA MET A 37 6.31 16.35 -2.76
C MET A 37 6.32 15.84 -1.32
N ALA A 38 6.37 14.52 -1.10
CA ALA A 38 6.53 13.90 0.21
C ALA A 38 7.92 14.23 0.78
N SER A 39 8.99 14.14 -0.01
CA SER A 39 10.34 14.50 0.43
C SER A 39 10.48 16.01 0.72
N ALA A 40 9.82 16.88 -0.06
CA ALA A 40 9.77 18.32 0.22
C ALA A 40 8.90 18.67 1.44
N LYS A 41 7.81 17.92 1.68
CA LYS A 41 6.97 18.08 2.87
C LYS A 41 7.67 17.58 4.14
N VAL A 42 8.43 16.48 4.07
CA VAL A 42 9.25 15.99 5.18
C VAL A 42 10.34 16.99 5.57
N ALA A 43 10.94 17.70 4.60
CA ALA A 43 11.91 18.76 4.90
C ALA A 43 11.28 19.95 5.65
N ASP A 44 10.07 20.36 5.27
CA ASP A 44 9.37 21.50 5.90
C ASP A 44 8.71 21.12 7.25
N GLU A 45 8.24 19.88 7.38
CA GLU A 45 7.59 19.35 8.59
C GLU A 45 8.61 18.93 9.67
N SER A 46 9.86 18.61 9.30
CA SER A 46 10.97 18.34 10.24
C SER A 46 11.34 19.54 11.12
N VAL A 47 11.04 20.77 10.67
CA VAL A 47 11.28 21.99 11.46
C VAL A 47 10.12 22.27 12.42
N PHE A 48 8.92 21.71 12.18
CA PHE A 48 7.72 21.98 12.99
C PHE A 48 7.36 20.85 13.98
N LYS A 49 7.83 19.62 13.78
CA LYS A 49 7.45 18.45 14.61
C LYS A 49 8.37 18.18 15.82
N LYS A 50 9.02 19.21 16.38
CA LYS A 50 9.76 19.10 17.66
C LYS A 50 8.85 19.18 18.91
N SER A 51 7.54 19.28 18.75
CA SER A 51 6.63 19.24 19.90
C SER A 51 5.61 18.12 19.76
N THR A 52 5.59 17.24 20.77
CA THR A 52 4.60 16.20 21.07
C THR A 52 4.67 14.90 20.25
N SER A 53 5.71 14.12 20.50
CA SER A 53 5.54 12.66 20.64
C SER A 53 6.04 12.31 22.05
N GLU A 54 5.10 12.17 22.99
CA GLU A 54 5.35 11.40 24.21
C GLU A 54 5.25 9.93 23.79
N SER A 55 6.36 9.40 23.25
CA SER A 55 6.46 8.01 22.85
C SER A 55 6.65 7.12 24.08
N SER A 56 5.60 6.39 24.41
CA SER A 56 5.66 5.14 25.15
C SER A 56 6.59 4.16 24.42
N ASP A 57 7.61 3.61 25.10
CA ASP A 57 8.49 2.55 24.59
C ASP A 57 8.85 2.73 23.10
N ASP A 58 9.87 3.54 22.79
CA ASP A 58 10.37 3.68 21.41
C ASP A 58 11.07 2.39 20.92
N ILE A 59 10.28 1.37 20.62
CA ILE A 59 10.76 0.07 20.15
C ILE A 59 11.12 0.09 18.65
N PHE A 60 10.66 1.13 17.95
CA PHE A 60 10.77 1.27 16.51
C PHE A 60 11.88 2.25 16.10
N ASN A 61 12.65 2.78 17.05
CA ASN A 61 13.76 3.71 16.83
C ASN A 61 13.29 4.98 16.09
N ASP A 62 12.18 5.56 16.55
CA ASP A 62 11.51 6.73 15.98
C ASP A 62 11.02 6.57 14.52
N LEU A 63 11.03 5.35 13.98
CA LEU A 63 10.49 5.05 12.64
C LEU A 63 8.98 4.83 12.67
N GLU A 64 8.27 5.42 11.71
CA GLU A 64 6.83 5.29 11.52
C GLU A 64 6.47 5.18 10.03
N GLY A 65 5.26 4.69 9.73
CA GLY A 65 4.72 4.67 8.37
C GLY A 65 5.59 3.90 7.37
N GLU A 66 5.83 4.53 6.21
CA GLU A 66 6.59 3.95 5.09
C GLU A 66 8.02 3.56 5.49
N GLU A 67 8.72 4.40 6.25
CA GLU A 67 10.11 4.14 6.65
C GLU A 67 10.22 2.94 7.58
N LEU A 68 9.27 2.80 8.52
CA LEU A 68 9.19 1.62 9.39
C LEU A 68 8.90 0.35 8.58
N PHE A 69 8.00 0.43 7.60
CA PHE A 69 7.65 -0.70 6.75
C PHE A 69 8.88 -1.24 6.00
N TYR A 70 9.60 -0.37 5.28
CA TYR A 70 10.78 -0.78 4.53
C TYR A 70 11.96 -1.17 5.42
N ALA A 71 12.06 -0.59 6.63
CA ALA A 71 13.05 -1.04 7.61
C ALA A 71 12.75 -2.46 8.11
N MET A 72 11.48 -2.81 8.32
CA MET A 72 11.07 -4.13 8.79
C MET A 72 11.19 -5.22 7.72
N VAL A 73 10.96 -4.89 6.44
CA VAL A 73 11.15 -5.80 5.30
C VAL A 73 12.64 -5.91 4.91
N GLY A 74 13.50 -5.01 5.43
CA GLY A 74 14.95 -5.05 5.19
C GLY A 74 15.39 -4.39 3.88
N GLU A 75 14.53 -3.59 3.26
CA GLU A 75 14.88 -2.81 2.07
C GLU A 75 15.58 -1.48 2.42
N ARG A 76 15.29 -0.91 3.60
CA ARG A 76 15.91 0.32 4.12
C ARG A 76 16.43 0.09 5.53
N HIS A 77 17.27 1.00 6.02
CA HIS A 77 17.78 1.00 7.40
C HIS A 77 18.30 -0.36 7.90
N GLN A 78 19.03 -1.10 7.05
CA GLN A 78 19.54 -2.45 7.35
C GLN A 78 20.50 -2.49 8.55
N GLU A 79 21.03 -1.34 8.94
CA GLU A 79 21.82 -1.14 10.15
C GLU A 79 21.01 -1.26 11.45
N ILE A 80 19.68 -1.14 11.39
CA ILE A 80 18.79 -1.21 12.54
C ILE A 80 18.39 -2.66 12.79
N ILE A 81 18.74 -3.18 13.97
CA ILE A 81 18.34 -4.52 14.41
C ILE A 81 17.10 -4.38 15.29
N PHE A 82 15.94 -4.71 14.74
CA PHE A 82 14.70 -4.78 15.51
C PHE A 82 14.66 -5.99 16.43
N SER A 83 14.15 -5.78 17.65
CA SER A 83 13.88 -6.87 18.58
C SER A 83 12.74 -7.76 18.07
N ASP A 84 12.68 -9.00 18.56
CA ASP A 84 11.57 -9.92 18.25
C ASP A 84 10.20 -9.36 18.67
N ASP A 85 10.15 -8.62 19.79
CA ASP A 85 8.94 -7.92 20.24
C ASP A 85 8.51 -6.80 19.27
N ALA A 86 9.47 -6.02 18.75
CA ALA A 86 9.17 -5.00 17.74
C ALA A 86 8.61 -5.63 16.46
N ARG A 87 9.20 -6.73 15.98
CA ARG A 87 8.69 -7.46 14.79
C ARG A 87 7.27 -7.97 14.98
N LYS A 88 6.98 -8.61 16.12
CA LYS A 88 5.62 -9.10 16.44
C LYS A 88 4.59 -7.98 16.51
N ARG A 89 4.96 -6.84 17.10
CA ARG A 89 4.08 -5.68 17.17
C ARG A 89 3.84 -5.06 15.80
N PHE A 90 4.88 -4.98 14.97
CA PHE A 90 4.76 -4.53 13.59
C PHE A 90 3.83 -5.44 12.78
N GLU A 91 4.01 -6.76 12.84
CA GLU A 91 3.12 -7.73 12.18
C GLU A 91 1.66 -7.54 12.61
N LEU A 92 1.42 -7.30 13.90
CA LEU A 92 0.08 -7.02 14.43
C LEU A 92 -0.51 -5.72 13.85
N ILE A 93 0.31 -4.66 13.73
CA ILE A 93 -0.10 -3.37 13.16
C ILE A 93 -0.48 -3.55 11.69
N VAL A 94 0.38 -4.19 10.90
CA VAL A 94 0.14 -4.48 9.49
C VAL A 94 -1.12 -5.33 9.31
N ARG A 95 -1.30 -6.37 10.11
CA ARG A 95 -2.51 -7.21 10.08
C ARG A 95 -3.78 -6.41 10.34
N LYS A 96 -3.75 -5.49 11.31
CA LYS A 96 -4.90 -4.60 11.58
C LYS A 96 -5.18 -3.67 10.41
N HIS A 97 -4.15 -3.12 9.78
CA HIS A 97 -4.29 -2.27 8.61
C HIS A 97 -4.93 -3.04 7.44
N ILE A 98 -4.46 -4.26 7.16
CA ILE A 98 -5.05 -5.14 6.12
C ILE A 98 -6.53 -5.40 6.42
N LEU A 99 -6.89 -5.70 7.67
CA LEU A 99 -8.28 -5.92 8.06
C LEU A 99 -9.14 -4.66 7.87
N GLU A 100 -8.60 -3.48 8.14
CA GLU A 100 -9.29 -2.21 7.88
C GLU A 100 -9.53 -2.00 6.39
N VAL A 101 -8.53 -2.27 5.54
CA VAL A 101 -8.67 -2.23 4.07
C VAL A 101 -9.75 -3.19 3.58
N LEU A 102 -9.80 -4.41 4.09
CA LEU A 102 -10.84 -5.39 3.72
C LEU A 102 -12.23 -4.97 4.21
N GLU A 103 -12.32 -4.35 5.39
CA GLU A 103 -13.59 -3.81 5.91
C GLU A 103 -14.10 -2.65 5.04
N ARG A 104 -13.19 -1.77 4.60
CA ARG A 104 -13.47 -0.70 3.63
C ARG A 104 -13.90 -1.24 2.27
N ALA A 105 -13.24 -2.30 1.78
CA ALA A 105 -13.64 -3.00 0.56
C ALA A 105 -15.09 -3.50 0.64
N LYS A 106 -15.47 -4.07 1.79
CA LYS A 106 -16.84 -4.51 2.06
C LYS A 106 -17.86 -3.36 2.09
N GLN A 107 -17.42 -2.14 2.41
CA GLN A 107 -18.24 -0.93 2.36
C GLN A 107 -18.35 -0.35 0.94
N GLY A 108 -17.66 -0.93 -0.05
CA GLY A 108 -17.67 -0.49 -1.44
C GLY A 108 -16.64 0.60 -1.76
N GLU A 109 -15.64 0.82 -0.91
CA GLU A 109 -14.53 1.72 -1.23
C GLU A 109 -13.63 1.12 -2.32
N LEU A 110 -13.34 1.92 -3.34
CA LEU A 110 -12.54 1.51 -4.51
C LEU A 110 -11.08 1.97 -4.44
N THR A 111 -10.79 2.93 -3.56
CA THR A 111 -9.46 3.53 -3.39
C THR A 111 -9.27 3.94 -1.94
N LEU A 112 -8.07 3.72 -1.40
CA LEU A 112 -7.66 4.16 -0.07
C LEU A 112 -6.26 4.74 -0.11
N ASP A 113 -5.95 5.60 0.85
CA ASP A 113 -4.60 6.10 1.06
C ASP A 113 -3.71 5.01 1.67
N SER A 114 -2.40 5.08 1.38
CA SER A 114 -1.42 4.14 1.93
C SER A 114 -1.18 4.29 3.43
N ASP A 115 -1.43 5.47 3.98
CA ASP A 115 -1.22 5.76 5.40
C ASP A 115 -2.53 5.59 6.18
N THR A 116 -2.46 4.82 7.26
CA THR A 116 -3.57 4.65 8.20
C THR A 116 -3.07 4.67 9.63
N THR A 117 -3.78 5.39 10.50
CA THR A 117 -3.49 5.39 11.94
C THR A 117 -4.11 4.18 12.62
N ILE A 118 -3.28 3.24 13.06
CA ILE A 118 -3.72 2.02 13.75
C ILE A 118 -3.70 2.23 15.26
N ARG A 119 -4.85 2.03 15.90
CA ARG A 119 -4.96 2.08 17.37
C ARG A 119 -4.48 0.77 17.99
N THR A 120 -3.49 0.89 18.88
CA THR A 120 -2.98 -0.21 19.71
C THR A 120 -3.21 0.07 21.19
N LEU A 121 -2.99 -0.93 22.04
CA LEU A 121 -3.09 -0.77 23.50
C LEU A 121 -2.06 0.22 24.07
N ARG A 122 -0.98 0.48 23.33
CA ARG A 122 0.13 1.34 23.77
C ARG A 122 0.12 2.72 23.13
N GLY A 123 -0.78 2.95 22.17
CA GLY A 123 -0.85 4.21 21.43
C GLY A 123 -1.33 4.03 20.02
N ALA A 124 -1.59 5.14 19.35
CA ALA A 124 -1.81 5.16 17.91
C ALA A 124 -0.45 5.07 17.20
N VAL A 125 -0.35 4.22 16.18
CA VAL A 125 0.85 4.08 15.36
C VAL A 125 0.48 4.36 13.92
N ASN A 126 1.27 5.17 13.22
CA ASN A 126 1.09 5.35 11.79
C ASN A 126 1.58 4.11 11.04
N SER A 127 0.67 3.45 10.33
CA SER A 127 0.95 2.27 9.50
C SER A 127 0.88 2.65 8.03
N TRP A 128 1.74 2.05 7.24
CA TRP A 128 1.77 2.24 5.80
C TRP A 128 1.71 0.89 5.09
N LEU A 129 1.00 0.85 3.96
CA LEU A 129 0.97 -0.29 3.04
C LEU A 129 1.21 0.18 1.60
N PRO A 130 1.89 -0.63 0.77
CA PRO A 130 2.06 -0.33 -0.65
C PRO A 130 0.72 -0.13 -1.39
N GLU A 131 0.63 0.88 -2.26
CA GLU A 131 -0.59 1.23 -3.00
C GLU A 131 -1.10 0.04 -3.86
N ASP A 132 -0.19 -0.76 -4.42
CA ASP A 132 -0.51 -1.95 -5.21
C ASP A 132 -1.12 -3.07 -4.36
N VAL A 133 -0.62 -3.27 -3.15
CA VAL A 133 -1.17 -4.22 -2.17
C VAL A 133 -2.57 -3.79 -1.76
N ILE A 134 -2.77 -2.50 -1.45
CA ILE A 134 -4.09 -1.96 -1.09
C ILE A 134 -5.08 -2.16 -2.23
N GLY A 135 -4.72 -1.83 -3.47
CA GLY A 135 -5.59 -2.00 -4.63
C GLY A 135 -6.00 -3.47 -4.84
N GLN A 136 -5.07 -4.40 -4.66
CA GLN A 136 -5.35 -5.83 -4.74
C GLN A 136 -6.27 -6.29 -3.60
N LEU A 137 -6.02 -5.85 -2.36
CA LEU A 137 -6.86 -6.16 -1.20
C LEU A 137 -8.27 -5.59 -1.34
N LEU A 138 -8.43 -4.37 -1.87
CA LEU A 138 -9.74 -3.77 -2.14
C LEU A 138 -10.51 -4.58 -3.19
N THR A 139 -9.83 -5.00 -4.26
CA THR A 139 -10.45 -5.80 -5.32
C THR A 139 -10.93 -7.16 -4.80
N GLN A 140 -10.04 -7.90 -4.11
CA GLN A 140 -10.39 -9.22 -3.59
C GLN A 140 -11.36 -9.15 -2.40
N GLY A 141 -11.24 -8.11 -1.57
CA GLY A 141 -12.16 -7.82 -0.47
C GLY A 141 -13.57 -7.49 -0.97
N GLY A 142 -13.69 -6.77 -2.08
CA GLY A 142 -14.99 -6.52 -2.74
C GLY A 142 -15.63 -7.82 -3.25
N ILE A 143 -14.84 -8.70 -3.88
CA ILE A 143 -15.33 -10.03 -4.32
C ILE A 143 -15.82 -10.86 -3.13
N LEU A 144 -15.09 -10.84 -2.00
CA LEU A 144 -15.53 -11.53 -0.77
C LEU A 144 -16.75 -10.89 -0.12
N ALA A 145 -16.95 -9.58 -0.27
CA ALA A 145 -18.14 -8.90 0.22
C ALA A 145 -19.40 -9.38 -0.52
N ASP A 146 -19.29 -9.55 -1.84
CA ASP A 146 -20.37 -10.08 -2.69
C ASP A 146 -20.56 -11.60 -2.51
N ASN A 147 -19.46 -12.34 -2.38
CA ASN A 147 -19.46 -13.79 -2.18
C ASN A 147 -18.52 -14.21 -1.03
N PRO A 148 -19.01 -14.29 0.22
CA PRO A 148 -18.19 -14.59 1.40
C PRO A 148 -17.54 -15.99 1.42
N LYS A 149 -17.92 -16.88 0.49
CA LYS A 149 -17.40 -18.25 0.38
C LYS A 149 -16.51 -18.42 -0.85
N ASP A 150 -16.09 -17.33 -1.48
CA ASP A 150 -15.21 -17.41 -2.64
C ASP A 150 -13.80 -17.87 -2.22
N GLU A 151 -13.54 -19.16 -2.37
CA GLU A 151 -12.24 -19.76 -2.05
C GLU A 151 -11.08 -19.16 -2.87
N SER A 152 -11.37 -18.68 -4.09
CA SER A 152 -10.36 -18.07 -4.95
C SER A 152 -9.93 -16.71 -4.44
N ALA A 153 -10.88 -15.89 -3.97
CA ALA A 153 -10.59 -14.60 -3.37
C ALA A 153 -9.88 -14.74 -2.02
N VAL A 154 -10.26 -15.73 -1.18
CA VAL A 154 -9.53 -16.04 0.06
C VAL A 154 -8.08 -16.41 -0.25
N LYS A 155 -7.87 -17.28 -1.24
CA LYS A 155 -6.52 -17.70 -1.63
C LYS A 155 -5.69 -16.53 -2.18
N ALA A 156 -6.28 -15.68 -3.01
CA ALA A 156 -5.62 -14.50 -3.54
C ALA A 156 -5.20 -13.54 -2.42
N ILE A 157 -6.05 -13.29 -1.42
CA ILE A 157 -5.69 -12.47 -0.25
C ILE A 157 -4.53 -13.11 0.53
N GLN A 158 -4.54 -14.43 0.72
CA GLN A 158 -3.44 -15.11 1.38
C GLN A 158 -2.13 -14.96 0.61
N GLU A 159 -2.15 -15.13 -0.72
CA GLU A 159 -0.99 -14.92 -1.58
C GLU A 159 -0.47 -13.47 -1.53
N ILE A 160 -1.37 -12.48 -1.48
CA ILE A 160 -0.99 -11.07 -1.30
C ILE A 160 -0.28 -10.85 0.05
N ILE A 161 -0.81 -11.43 1.14
CA ILE A 161 -0.23 -11.30 2.48
C ILE A 161 1.13 -12.01 2.55
N ASP A 162 1.24 -13.20 1.97
CA ASP A 162 2.48 -13.99 1.98
C ASP A 162 3.59 -13.27 1.20
N ASN A 163 3.24 -12.60 0.09
CA ASN A 163 4.19 -11.81 -0.71
C ASN A 163 4.53 -10.44 -0.10
N LEU A 164 3.81 -9.99 0.93
CA LEU A 164 4.06 -8.67 1.55
C LEU A 164 5.41 -8.60 2.27
N TYR A 165 5.90 -9.75 2.73
CA TYR A 165 7.13 -9.89 3.53
C TYR A 165 8.23 -10.72 2.83
N ALA A 166 8.00 -11.14 1.57
CA ALA A 166 8.89 -12.00 0.81
C ALA A 166 9.99 -11.20 0.10
#